data_AF-A0AAU8Y9R1-F1
#
_entry.id   AF-A0AAU8Y9R1-F1
#
_cell.length_a   1.000
_cell.length_b   1.000
_cell.length_c   1.000
_cell.angle_alpha   90.00
_cell.angle_beta   90.00
_cell.angle_gamma   90.00
#
_symmetry.space_group_name_H-M   'P 1'
#
loop_
_entity.id
_entity.type
_entity.pdbx_description
1 polymer ?
#
loop_
_entity_poly.entity_id
_entity_poly.type
_entity_poly.pdbx_seq_one_letter_code
_entity_poly.pdbx_strand_id
1 'polypeptide(L)'
;MAAWALLIVGWLLIWRDYPIFGVLCIALFAVLQWAKYVAKGAQDPEEAAEWRKTDWRSQPIEMAHAGDSDRQIGGVGELGMGGPNFWTLLLRDGAIVHSACAAPQDVDGGKLRLIPTRSREGEGVTVYEPAARMMYALPALTDREQAALAAGSAEALARLRARCRQAEATPLRQVRGLWVPQWAEDPADRLAIALPSGRALAARSMLPTDLRHADDPAALLHAPPYELLLDNRPTNFFVCDLDRVAESPAGDGLSVGGCQFHGEHIVDGLYHLHFAGEWFSLLSHAHKPAGGRGSDSTFFVERVEPQDGGVFVIEWDAYGAGLGGREARVAAPPVLVIAVSWQELPLQLPTANNRVTVRLPNATA
;
A
#
# COMPACT_ATOMS: atom_id res chain seq x y z
N MET A 1 23.76 -7.05 -15.72
CA MET A 1 24.04 -8.30 -16.47
C MET A 1 25.54 -8.57 -16.63
N ALA A 2 26.36 -7.64 -17.16
CA ALA A 2 27.79 -7.90 -17.45
C ALA A 2 28.68 -8.26 -16.24
N ALA A 3 28.49 -7.64 -15.06
CA ALA A 3 29.35 -7.89 -13.91
C ALA A 3 29.20 -9.31 -13.34
N TRP A 4 27.98 -9.86 -13.30
CA TRP A 4 27.73 -11.22 -12.80
C TRP A 4 28.40 -12.31 -13.65
N ALA A 5 28.62 -12.05 -14.94
CA ALA A 5 29.37 -12.95 -15.81
C ALA A 5 30.83 -13.11 -15.35
N LEU A 6 31.46 -12.08 -14.77
CA LEU A 6 32.84 -12.17 -14.25
C LEU A 6 32.95 -13.08 -13.02
N LEU A 7 31.92 -13.12 -12.17
CA LEU A 7 31.86 -14.03 -11.03
C LEU A 7 31.75 -15.49 -11.50
N ILE A 8 30.88 -15.75 -12.48
CA ILE A 8 30.66 -17.08 -13.05
C ILE A 8 31.89 -17.57 -13.82
N VAL A 9 32.49 -16.73 -14.66
CA VAL A 9 33.72 -17.03 -15.41
C VAL A 9 34.89 -17.21 -14.45
N GLY A 10 34.98 -16.39 -13.39
CA GLY A 10 36.02 -16.52 -12.37
C GLY A 10 36.00 -17.88 -11.68
N TRP A 11 34.82 -18.33 -11.25
CA TRP A 11 34.65 -19.67 -10.66
C TRP A 11 34.99 -20.80 -11.64
N LEU A 12 34.55 -20.71 -12.90
CA LEU A 12 34.85 -21.69 -13.94
C LEU A 12 36.36 -21.80 -14.24
N LEU A 13 37.09 -20.68 -14.18
CA LEU A 13 38.55 -20.63 -14.40
C LEU A 13 39.32 -21.26 -13.23
N ILE A 14 38.88 -21.05 -11.99
CA ILE A 14 39.45 -21.74 -10.82
C ILE A 14 39.27 -23.25 -10.96
N TRP A 15 38.10 -23.68 -11.41
CA TRP A 15 37.77 -25.10 -11.60
C TRP A 15 38.52 -25.77 -12.75
N ARG A 16 39.06 -24.98 -13.69
CA ARG A 16 39.85 -25.46 -14.85
C ARG A 16 41.36 -25.28 -14.65
N ASP A 17 41.82 -25.21 -13.41
CA ASP A 17 43.23 -25.05 -13.03
C ASP A 17 43.89 -23.73 -13.46
N TYR A 18 43.11 -22.65 -13.63
CA TYR A 18 43.59 -21.28 -13.83
C TYR A 18 43.26 -20.37 -12.63
N PRO A 19 43.79 -20.66 -11.42
CA PRO A 19 43.36 -20.01 -10.18
C PRO A 19 43.68 -18.51 -10.16
N ILE A 20 44.81 -18.10 -10.73
CA ILE A 20 45.23 -16.68 -10.76
C ILE A 20 44.24 -15.84 -11.59
N PHE A 21 43.87 -16.32 -12.78
CA PHE A 21 42.91 -15.63 -13.64
C PHE A 21 41.50 -15.64 -13.05
N GLY A 22 41.10 -16.74 -12.42
CA GLY A 22 39.81 -16.82 -11.76
C GLY A 22 39.68 -15.86 -10.57
N VAL A 23 40.70 -15.75 -9.72
CA VAL A 23 40.74 -14.78 -8.62
C VAL A 23 40.72 -13.34 -9.14
N LEU A 24 41.44 -13.04 -10.23
CA LEU A 24 41.42 -11.71 -10.86
C LEU A 24 40.02 -11.33 -11.36
N CYS A 25 39.27 -12.27 -11.97
CA CYS A 25 37.89 -12.02 -12.40
C CYS A 25 36.95 -11.74 -11.21
N ILE A 26 37.11 -12.48 -10.10
CA ILE A 26 36.30 -12.28 -8.89
C ILE A 26 36.67 -10.96 -8.20
N ALA A 27 37.96 -10.62 -8.13
CA ALA A 27 38.42 -9.35 -7.58
C ALA A 27 37.91 -8.17 -8.42
N LEU A 28 37.94 -8.28 -9.76
CA LEU A 28 37.39 -7.27 -10.65
C LEU A 28 35.87 -7.12 -10.49
N PHE A 29 35.14 -8.23 -10.30
CA PHE A 29 33.73 -8.19 -9.93
C PHE A 29 33.50 -7.42 -8.63
N ALA A 30 34.27 -7.71 -7.58
CA ALA A 30 34.15 -7.04 -6.29
C ALA A 30 34.44 -5.53 -6.40
N VAL A 31 35.46 -5.14 -7.17
CA VAL A 31 35.78 -3.72 -7.43
C VAL A 31 34.67 -3.04 -8.22
N LEU A 32 34.07 -3.71 -9.22
CA LEU A 32 32.95 -3.15 -9.98
C LEU A 32 31.68 -3.02 -9.13
N GLN A 33 31.41 -3.97 -8.23
CA GLN A 33 30.30 -3.84 -7.27
C GLN A 33 30.55 -2.71 -6.28
N TRP A 34 31.78 -2.58 -5.77
CA TRP A 34 32.16 -1.51 -4.87
C TRP A 34 32.08 -0.14 -5.56
N ALA A 35 32.59 -0.01 -6.78
CA ALA A 35 32.50 1.21 -7.58
C ALA A 35 31.04 1.56 -7.89
N LYS A 36 30.18 0.58 -8.19
CA LYS A 36 28.74 0.80 -8.35
C LYS A 36 28.08 1.25 -7.03
N TYR A 37 28.48 0.68 -5.91
CA TYR A 37 27.99 1.06 -4.59
C TYR A 37 28.41 2.49 -4.21
N VAL A 38 29.67 2.86 -4.47
CA VAL A 38 30.20 4.21 -4.26
C VAL A 38 29.55 5.21 -5.21
N ALA A 39 29.33 4.85 -6.47
CA ALA A 39 28.61 5.67 -7.43
C ALA A 39 27.12 5.86 -7.04
N LYS A 40 26.49 4.82 -6.47
CA LYS A 40 25.13 4.92 -5.90
C LYS A 40 25.12 5.87 -4.70
N GLY A 41 26.11 5.78 -3.81
CA GLY A 41 26.29 6.73 -2.70
C GLY A 41 26.65 8.17 -3.12
N ALA A 42 27.02 8.39 -4.38
CA ALA A 42 27.26 9.73 -4.95
C ALA A 42 26.09 10.27 -5.79
N GLN A 43 25.13 9.42 -6.18
CA GLN A 43 23.82 9.81 -6.76
C GLN A 43 22.79 10.23 -5.69
N ASP A 44 23.11 10.01 -4.42
CA ASP A 44 22.31 10.38 -3.24
C ASP A 44 21.93 11.89 -3.10
N PRO A 45 22.56 12.87 -3.78
CA PRO A 45 22.04 14.25 -3.74
C PRO A 45 20.74 14.45 -4.51
N GLU A 46 20.50 13.68 -5.58
CA GLU A 46 19.28 13.76 -6.40
C GLU A 46 18.13 12.94 -5.81
N GLU A 47 18.39 11.74 -5.27
CA GLU A 47 17.41 10.99 -4.46
C GLU A 47 17.03 11.82 -3.22
N ALA A 48 17.99 12.41 -2.50
CA ALA A 48 17.69 13.33 -1.38
C ALA A 48 17.07 14.68 -1.82
N ALA A 49 17.03 15.00 -3.11
CA ALA A 49 16.32 16.17 -3.66
C ALA A 49 14.87 15.83 -4.07
N GLU A 50 14.58 14.59 -4.46
CA GLU A 50 13.20 14.12 -4.70
C GLU A 50 12.34 14.21 -3.43
N TRP A 51 12.96 13.97 -2.27
CA TRP A 51 12.31 14.07 -0.95
C TRP A 51 11.93 15.53 -0.58
N ARG A 52 12.46 16.53 -1.30
CA ARG A 52 12.26 17.96 -1.01
C ARG A 52 10.99 18.55 -1.62
N LYS A 53 10.19 17.74 -2.32
CA LYS A 53 8.89 18.17 -2.86
C LYS A 53 7.77 17.26 -2.36
N THR A 54 7.66 17.08 -1.05
CA THR A 54 6.40 16.61 -0.48
C THR A 54 5.36 17.70 -0.75
N ASP A 55 4.55 17.52 -1.79
CA ASP A 55 3.29 18.24 -1.88
C ASP A 55 2.49 17.83 -0.65
N TRP A 56 2.12 18.76 0.23
CA TRP A 56 1.43 18.41 1.47
C TRP A 56 -0.07 18.21 1.26
N ARG A 57 -0.54 18.42 0.04
CA ARG A 57 -1.95 18.31 -0.34
C ARG A 57 -2.17 17.05 -1.15
N SER A 58 -3.34 16.46 -0.94
CA SER A 58 -3.82 15.37 -1.76
C SER A 58 -4.25 15.90 -3.13
N GLN A 59 -3.97 15.13 -4.17
CA GLN A 59 -4.51 15.38 -5.50
C GLN A 59 -5.92 14.76 -5.62
N PRO A 60 -6.79 15.34 -6.47
CA PRO A 60 -8.13 14.79 -6.66
C PRO A 60 -8.08 13.37 -7.22
N ILE A 61 -9.08 12.58 -6.84
CA ILE A 61 -9.32 11.23 -7.35
C ILE A 61 -9.95 11.37 -8.74
N GLU A 62 -9.26 10.93 -9.78
CA GLU A 62 -9.74 11.04 -11.16
C GLU A 62 -10.49 9.76 -11.58
N MET A 63 -11.76 9.88 -11.97
CA MET A 63 -12.54 8.79 -12.55
C MET A 63 -12.34 8.76 -14.06
N ALA A 64 -11.17 8.29 -14.50
CA ALA A 64 -10.77 8.40 -15.91
C ALA A 64 -11.13 7.16 -16.76
N HIS A 65 -11.48 6.02 -16.14
CA HIS A 65 -11.67 4.79 -16.90
C HIS A 65 -13.08 4.63 -17.46
N ALA A 66 -13.20 4.96 -18.76
CA ALA A 66 -14.36 4.64 -19.58
C ALA A 66 -14.27 3.19 -20.08
N GLY A 67 -15.06 2.28 -19.51
CA GLY A 67 -15.21 0.95 -20.11
C GLY A 67 -15.96 -0.06 -19.27
N ASP A 68 -16.86 -0.79 -19.95
CA ASP A 68 -17.58 -1.96 -19.43
C ASP A 68 -16.86 -3.27 -19.83
N SER A 69 -15.52 -3.29 -19.81
CA SER A 69 -14.72 -4.48 -20.12
C SER A 69 -14.04 -5.03 -18.87
N ASP A 70 -13.69 -6.31 -18.90
CA ASP A 70 -12.78 -6.83 -17.87
C ASP A 70 -11.45 -6.09 -17.98
N ARG A 71 -10.87 -5.72 -16.85
CA ARG A 71 -9.54 -5.13 -16.81
C ARG A 71 -8.76 -5.58 -15.58
N GLN A 72 -7.44 -5.57 -15.74
CA GLN A 72 -6.56 -5.59 -14.59
C GLN A 72 -6.69 -4.25 -13.84
N ILE A 73 -6.79 -4.32 -12.52
CA ILE A 73 -6.74 -3.17 -11.62
C ILE A 73 -5.58 -3.34 -10.64
N GLY A 74 -4.96 -2.24 -10.24
CA GLY A 74 -3.80 -2.23 -9.37
C GLY A 74 -2.55 -2.87 -9.96
N GLY A 75 -1.58 -3.15 -9.08
CA GLY A 75 -0.28 -3.69 -9.45
C GLY A 75 -0.28 -5.19 -9.79
N VAL A 76 0.78 -5.63 -10.48
CA VAL A 76 1.10 -7.04 -10.68
C VAL A 76 1.90 -7.55 -9.48
N GLY A 77 1.40 -8.61 -8.84
CA GLY A 77 2.12 -9.36 -7.83
C GLY A 77 2.91 -10.52 -8.43
N GLU A 78 3.94 -10.97 -7.73
CA GLU A 78 4.82 -12.07 -8.15
C GLU A 78 4.96 -13.08 -7.01
N LEU A 79 4.80 -14.38 -7.30
CA LEU A 79 4.98 -15.43 -6.31
C LEU A 79 6.47 -15.81 -6.13
N GLY A 80 7.13 -15.17 -5.18
CA GLY A 80 8.58 -15.35 -4.94
C GLY A 80 9.44 -14.53 -5.91
N MET A 81 10.76 -14.67 -5.83
CA MET A 81 11.67 -13.95 -6.73
C MET A 81 11.86 -14.71 -8.05
N GLY A 82 11.43 -14.15 -9.17
CA GLY A 82 11.41 -14.76 -10.50
C GLY A 82 10.21 -15.67 -10.78
N GLY A 83 9.14 -15.55 -9.99
CA GLY A 83 7.98 -16.43 -10.00
C GLY A 83 6.85 -16.01 -10.95
N PRO A 84 5.75 -16.77 -10.96
CA PRO A 84 4.59 -16.43 -11.77
C PRO A 84 3.88 -15.17 -11.25
N ASN A 85 3.41 -14.37 -12.22
CA ASN A 85 2.64 -13.16 -11.96
C ASN A 85 1.16 -13.46 -11.66
N PHE A 86 0.56 -12.61 -10.84
CA PHE A 86 -0.87 -12.55 -10.56
C PHE A 86 -1.31 -11.10 -10.37
N TRP A 87 -2.60 -10.82 -10.51
CA TRP A 87 -3.17 -9.47 -10.39
C TRP A 87 -4.62 -9.53 -9.92
N THR A 88 -5.21 -8.36 -9.68
CA THR A 88 -6.65 -8.24 -9.42
C THR A 88 -7.37 -7.89 -10.72
N LEU A 89 -8.48 -8.57 -11.00
CA LEU A 89 -9.36 -8.28 -12.13
C LEU A 89 -10.63 -7.58 -11.63
N LEU A 90 -10.98 -6.48 -12.29
CA LEU A 90 -12.33 -5.94 -12.30
C LEU A 90 -13.06 -6.53 -13.51
N LEU A 91 -14.09 -7.33 -13.28
CA LEU A 91 -14.94 -7.87 -14.34
C LEU A 91 -15.88 -6.79 -14.86
N ARG A 92 -16.31 -6.93 -16.11
CA ARG A 92 -17.22 -5.99 -16.81
C ARG A 92 -18.50 -5.60 -16.07
N ASP A 93 -18.98 -6.45 -15.16
CA ASP A 93 -20.18 -6.19 -14.37
C ASP A 93 -19.88 -5.67 -12.96
N GLY A 94 -18.63 -5.35 -12.67
CA GLY A 94 -18.15 -4.78 -11.41
C GLY A 94 -17.64 -5.79 -10.38
N ALA A 95 -17.60 -7.09 -10.70
CA ALA A 95 -17.09 -8.09 -9.76
C ALA A 95 -15.56 -8.06 -9.65
N ILE A 96 -15.03 -8.15 -8.44
CA ILE A 96 -13.59 -8.17 -8.18
C ILE A 96 -13.11 -9.60 -7.97
N VAL A 97 -12.09 -10.02 -8.72
CA VAL A 97 -11.41 -11.31 -8.54
C VAL A 97 -9.94 -11.06 -8.27
N HIS A 98 -9.49 -11.47 -7.08
CA HIS A 98 -8.07 -11.41 -6.72
C HIS A 98 -7.29 -12.60 -7.27
N SER A 99 -5.97 -12.44 -7.33
CA SER A 99 -5.03 -13.53 -7.67
C SER A 99 -5.23 -14.13 -9.07
N ALA A 100 -5.87 -13.39 -9.99
CA ALA A 100 -6.02 -13.81 -11.36
C ALA A 100 -4.65 -13.87 -12.04
N CYS A 101 -4.42 -14.86 -12.90
CA CYS A 101 -3.17 -15.02 -13.63
C CYS A 101 -3.36 -15.18 -15.14
N ALA A 102 -4.59 -15.08 -15.62
CA ALA A 102 -4.94 -15.11 -17.04
C ALA A 102 -6.28 -14.39 -17.28
N ALA A 103 -6.62 -14.17 -18.55
CA ALA A 103 -7.89 -13.57 -18.94
C ALA A 103 -9.08 -14.50 -18.57
N PRO A 104 -10.24 -13.94 -18.18
CA PRO A 104 -11.45 -14.72 -17.97
C PRO A 104 -11.91 -15.45 -19.23
N GLN A 105 -12.46 -16.65 -19.06
CA GLN A 105 -13.11 -17.42 -20.11
C GLN A 105 -14.60 -17.58 -19.79
N ASP A 106 -15.46 -17.15 -20.71
CA ASP A 106 -16.89 -17.40 -20.62
C ASP A 106 -17.23 -18.84 -21.03
N VAL A 107 -18.08 -19.50 -20.25
CA VAL A 107 -18.66 -20.80 -20.58
C VAL A 107 -20.17 -20.77 -20.40
N ASP A 108 -20.89 -21.71 -21.03
CA ASP A 108 -22.36 -21.77 -20.99
C ASP A 108 -23.02 -20.44 -21.40
N GLY A 109 -22.52 -19.85 -22.48
CA GLY A 109 -23.01 -18.56 -23.00
C GLY A 109 -22.80 -17.38 -22.05
N GLY A 110 -21.77 -17.43 -21.19
CA GLY A 110 -21.46 -16.36 -20.23
C GLY A 110 -22.19 -16.46 -18.90
N LYS A 111 -22.98 -17.54 -18.68
CA LYS A 111 -23.61 -17.81 -17.38
C LYS A 111 -22.60 -18.17 -16.31
N LEU A 112 -21.46 -18.72 -16.70
CA LEU A 112 -20.31 -18.96 -15.83
C LEU A 112 -19.07 -18.35 -16.47
N ARG A 113 -18.19 -17.81 -15.64
CA ARG A 113 -16.90 -17.26 -16.05
C ARG A 113 -15.81 -17.98 -15.28
N LEU A 114 -14.80 -18.45 -15.99
CA LEU A 114 -13.64 -19.14 -15.42
C LEU A 114 -12.48 -18.16 -15.36
N ILE A 115 -11.93 -17.94 -14.17
CA ILE A 115 -10.79 -17.06 -13.94
C ILE A 115 -9.66 -17.90 -13.36
N PRO A 116 -8.62 -18.23 -14.12
CA PRO A 116 -7.45 -18.92 -13.58
C PRO A 116 -6.80 -18.07 -12.49
N THR A 117 -6.49 -18.71 -11.36
CA THR A 117 -5.90 -18.04 -10.19
C THR A 117 -4.62 -18.73 -9.73
N ARG A 118 -3.77 -17.96 -9.04
CA ARG A 118 -2.53 -18.45 -8.43
C ARG A 118 -2.39 -17.97 -7.00
N SER A 119 -2.01 -18.89 -6.12
CA SER A 119 -1.68 -18.59 -4.73
C SER A 119 -0.40 -19.31 -4.31
N ARG A 120 0.01 -19.13 -3.05
CA ARG A 120 1.12 -19.91 -2.47
C ARG A 120 0.81 -21.40 -2.37
N GLU A 121 -0.46 -21.78 -2.39
CA GLU A 121 -0.92 -23.17 -2.30
C GLU A 121 -0.96 -23.87 -3.67
N GLY A 122 -0.85 -23.10 -4.76
CA GLY A 122 -0.79 -23.61 -6.12
C GLY A 122 -1.70 -22.86 -7.08
N GLU A 123 -1.98 -23.52 -8.22
CA GLU A 123 -2.88 -23.02 -9.24
C GLU A 123 -4.33 -23.44 -8.96
N GLY A 124 -5.26 -22.56 -9.31
CA GLY A 124 -6.69 -22.76 -9.12
C GLY A 124 -7.52 -22.13 -10.23
N VAL A 125 -8.84 -22.25 -10.10
CA VAL A 125 -9.78 -21.49 -10.91
C VAL A 125 -10.87 -20.93 -10.00
N THR A 126 -11.13 -19.64 -10.14
CA THR A 126 -12.34 -19.02 -9.60
C THR A 126 -13.43 -19.13 -10.66
N VAL A 127 -14.54 -19.79 -10.32
CA VAL A 127 -15.75 -19.81 -11.15
C VAL A 127 -16.69 -18.72 -10.65
N TYR A 128 -16.99 -17.75 -11.50
CA TYR A 128 -17.96 -16.70 -11.20
C TYR A 128 -19.28 -16.97 -11.91
N GLU A 129 -20.39 -16.89 -11.17
CA GLU A 129 -21.75 -16.99 -11.70
C GLU A 129 -22.47 -15.63 -11.59
N PRO A 130 -22.56 -14.84 -12.68
CA PRO A 130 -23.10 -13.47 -12.62
C PRO A 130 -24.56 -13.41 -12.17
N ALA A 131 -25.39 -14.36 -12.60
CA ALA A 131 -26.81 -14.36 -12.24
C ALA A 131 -27.04 -14.65 -10.75
N ALA A 132 -26.22 -15.51 -10.15
CA ALA A 132 -26.31 -15.87 -8.73
C ALA A 132 -25.49 -14.93 -7.83
N ARG A 133 -24.57 -14.14 -8.39
CA ARG A 133 -23.60 -13.33 -7.64
C ARG A 133 -22.78 -14.17 -6.66
N MET A 134 -22.28 -15.30 -7.17
CA MET A 134 -21.51 -16.28 -6.40
C MET A 134 -20.15 -16.51 -7.06
N MET A 135 -19.13 -16.70 -6.23
CA MET A 135 -17.82 -17.20 -6.66
C MET A 135 -17.54 -18.56 -6.01
N TYR A 136 -16.89 -19.45 -6.74
CA TYR A 136 -16.47 -20.76 -6.27
C TYR A 136 -14.97 -20.92 -6.52
N ALA A 137 -14.19 -21.19 -5.47
CA ALA A 137 -12.79 -21.52 -5.61
C ALA A 137 -12.64 -23.03 -5.84
N LEU A 138 -12.08 -23.40 -6.99
CA LEU A 138 -11.87 -24.80 -7.37
C LEU A 138 -10.38 -25.05 -7.66
N PRO A 139 -9.91 -26.32 -7.56
CA PRO A 139 -8.62 -26.71 -8.09
C PRO A 139 -8.49 -26.40 -9.58
N ALA A 140 -7.26 -26.22 -10.06
CA ALA A 140 -6.98 -25.99 -11.47
C ALA A 140 -7.61 -27.07 -12.36
N LEU A 141 -8.15 -26.64 -13.49
CA LEU A 141 -8.68 -27.55 -14.51
C LEU A 141 -7.53 -28.12 -15.33
N THR A 142 -7.65 -29.39 -15.73
CA THR A 142 -6.73 -29.95 -16.71
C THR A 142 -6.97 -29.32 -18.08
N ASP A 143 -5.94 -29.28 -18.93
CA ASP A 143 -6.04 -28.78 -20.32
C ASP A 143 -7.19 -29.44 -21.09
N ARG A 144 -7.41 -30.74 -20.86
CA ARG A 144 -8.51 -31.50 -21.48
C ARG A 144 -9.88 -31.00 -21.03
N GLU A 145 -10.05 -30.69 -19.76
CA GLU A 145 -11.30 -30.14 -19.24
C GLU A 145 -11.54 -28.73 -19.77
N GLN A 146 -10.50 -27.90 -19.80
CA GLN A 146 -10.59 -26.54 -20.32
C GLN A 146 -10.92 -26.53 -21.82
N ALA A 147 -10.30 -27.40 -22.62
CA ALA A 147 -10.61 -27.57 -24.03
C ALA A 147 -12.05 -28.08 -24.25
N ALA A 148 -12.52 -29.04 -23.43
CA ALA A 148 -13.88 -29.55 -23.52
C ALA A 148 -14.93 -28.48 -23.17
N LEU A 149 -14.66 -27.62 -22.18
CA LEU A 149 -15.51 -26.49 -21.83
C LEU A 149 -15.52 -25.42 -22.92
N ALA A 150 -14.35 -25.10 -23.50
CA ALA A 150 -14.23 -24.19 -24.65
C ALA A 150 -15.01 -24.70 -25.87
N ALA A 151 -15.02 -26.02 -26.09
CA ALA A 151 -15.79 -26.67 -27.14
C ALA A 151 -17.30 -26.80 -26.84
N GLY A 152 -17.78 -26.30 -25.68
CA GLY A 152 -19.20 -26.34 -25.32
C GLY A 152 -19.71 -27.72 -24.89
N SER A 153 -18.84 -28.60 -24.39
CA SER A 153 -19.25 -29.93 -23.91
C SER A 153 -20.22 -29.85 -22.74
N ALA A 154 -21.45 -30.34 -22.94
CA ALA A 154 -22.48 -30.41 -21.91
C ALA A 154 -22.05 -31.30 -20.72
N GLU A 155 -21.30 -32.37 -20.98
CA GLU A 155 -20.78 -33.27 -19.95
C GLU A 155 -19.72 -32.58 -19.08
N ALA A 156 -18.79 -31.84 -19.70
CA ALA A 156 -17.79 -31.07 -18.97
C ALA A 156 -18.44 -29.95 -18.14
N LEU A 157 -19.45 -29.26 -18.69
CA LEU A 157 -20.23 -28.26 -17.98
C LEU A 157 -20.99 -28.85 -16.79
N ALA A 158 -21.62 -30.02 -16.95
CA ALA A 158 -22.32 -30.70 -15.87
C ALA A 158 -21.37 -31.09 -14.73
N ARG A 159 -20.16 -31.57 -15.05
CA ARG A 159 -19.10 -31.84 -14.06
C ARG A 159 -18.65 -30.57 -13.34
N LEU A 160 -18.41 -29.49 -14.06
CA LEU A 160 -18.03 -28.20 -13.47
C LEU A 160 -19.09 -27.73 -12.47
N ARG A 161 -20.37 -27.72 -12.86
CA ARG A 161 -21.49 -27.36 -11.97
C ARG A 161 -21.65 -28.30 -10.78
N ALA A 162 -21.30 -29.59 -10.94
CA ALA A 162 -21.28 -30.52 -9.81
C ALA A 162 -20.17 -30.16 -8.82
N ARG A 163 -18.98 -29.77 -9.30
CA ARG A 163 -17.88 -29.27 -8.45
C ARG A 163 -18.25 -27.99 -7.72
N CYS A 164 -18.86 -27.01 -8.40
CA CYS A 164 -19.32 -25.77 -7.76
C CYS A 164 -20.30 -26.04 -6.61
N ARG A 165 -21.21 -27.03 -6.76
CA ARG A 165 -22.16 -27.42 -5.70
C ARG A 165 -21.51 -28.08 -4.48
N GLN A 166 -20.29 -28.59 -4.63
CA GLN A 166 -19.51 -29.22 -3.54
C GLN A 166 -18.49 -28.26 -2.93
N ALA A 167 -18.15 -27.18 -3.64
CA ALA A 167 -17.24 -26.16 -3.16
C ALA A 167 -17.96 -25.18 -2.23
N GLU A 168 -17.17 -24.55 -1.36
CA GLU A 168 -17.64 -23.41 -0.60
C GLU A 168 -17.94 -22.25 -1.56
N ALA A 169 -19.15 -21.72 -1.46
CA ALA A 169 -19.60 -20.59 -2.26
C ALA A 169 -19.31 -19.29 -1.52
N THR A 170 -18.66 -18.36 -2.18
CA THR A 170 -18.48 -16.99 -1.71
C THR A 170 -19.60 -16.12 -2.30
N PRO A 171 -20.63 -15.76 -1.51
CA PRO A 171 -21.65 -14.83 -1.97
C PRO A 171 -21.06 -13.41 -2.09
N LEU A 172 -21.50 -12.72 -3.13
CA LEU A 172 -21.13 -11.32 -3.36
C LEU A 172 -22.29 -10.40 -2.97
N ARG A 173 -21.94 -9.22 -2.49
CA ARG A 173 -22.87 -8.11 -2.25
C ARG A 173 -22.42 -6.88 -3.04
N GLN A 174 -23.36 -6.01 -3.34
CA GLN A 174 -23.05 -4.76 -4.03
C GLN A 174 -22.53 -3.73 -3.01
N VAL A 175 -21.37 -3.15 -3.29
CA VAL A 175 -20.78 -2.04 -2.54
C VAL A 175 -20.26 -1.03 -3.55
N ARG A 176 -20.79 0.20 -3.50
CA ARG A 176 -20.35 1.30 -4.37
C ARG A 176 -20.20 0.91 -5.86
N GLY A 177 -21.20 0.21 -6.41
CA GLY A 177 -21.20 -0.28 -7.81
C GLY A 177 -20.41 -1.56 -8.08
N LEU A 178 -19.65 -2.09 -7.12
CA LEU A 178 -18.84 -3.30 -7.25
C LEU A 178 -19.53 -4.52 -6.65
N TRP A 179 -19.23 -5.71 -7.16
CA TRP A 179 -19.58 -6.98 -6.52
C TRP A 179 -18.38 -7.53 -5.76
N VAL A 180 -18.46 -7.46 -4.44
CA VAL A 180 -17.39 -7.86 -3.52
C VAL A 180 -17.87 -8.95 -2.57
N PRO A 181 -16.98 -9.77 -1.99
CA PRO A 181 -17.37 -10.76 -0.99
C PRO A 181 -18.16 -10.14 0.17
N GLN A 182 -19.09 -10.89 0.76
CA GLN A 182 -19.96 -10.37 1.83
C GLN A 182 -19.23 -9.76 3.04
N TRP A 183 -18.02 -10.22 3.33
CA TRP A 183 -17.19 -9.72 4.42
C TRP A 183 -16.46 -8.42 4.11
N ALA A 184 -16.38 -8.00 2.84
CA ALA A 184 -15.81 -6.70 2.50
C ALA A 184 -16.72 -5.61 3.05
N GLU A 185 -16.18 -4.64 3.78
CA GLU A 185 -16.95 -3.55 4.40
C GLU A 185 -17.41 -2.53 3.35
N ASP A 186 -18.53 -1.85 3.62
CA ASP A 186 -18.95 -0.69 2.83
C ASP A 186 -18.54 0.56 3.64
N PRO A 187 -17.59 1.37 3.15
CA PRO A 187 -17.16 2.56 3.85
C PRO A 187 -18.35 3.49 4.13
N ALA A 188 -18.46 3.95 5.38
CA ALA A 188 -19.50 4.89 5.77
C ALA A 188 -19.37 6.20 4.96
N ASP A 189 -20.49 6.91 4.71
CA ASP A 189 -20.41 8.24 4.08
C ASP A 189 -19.80 9.29 5.02
N ARG A 190 -19.80 9.01 6.33
CA ARG A 190 -19.32 9.94 7.36
C ARG A 190 -18.81 9.21 8.59
N LEU A 191 -17.66 9.66 9.08
CA LEU A 191 -17.10 9.32 10.39
C LEU A 191 -17.27 10.52 11.33
N ALA A 192 -17.49 10.28 12.61
CA ALA A 192 -17.63 11.36 13.59
C ALA A 192 -17.25 10.89 15.00
N ILE A 193 -16.53 11.75 15.72
CA ILE A 193 -16.20 11.60 17.14
C ILE A 193 -16.39 12.95 17.87
N ALA A 194 -16.66 12.88 19.17
CA ALA A 194 -16.61 14.05 20.03
C ALA A 194 -15.21 14.15 20.65
N LEU A 195 -14.60 15.33 20.57
CA LEU A 195 -13.33 15.61 21.23
C LEU A 195 -13.55 15.82 22.73
N PRO A 196 -12.52 15.61 23.59
CA PRO A 196 -12.59 15.91 25.03
C PRO A 196 -13.12 17.31 25.37
N SER A 197 -12.80 18.32 24.55
CA SER A 197 -13.30 19.70 24.67
C SER A 197 -14.80 19.87 24.35
N GLY A 198 -15.46 18.82 23.84
CA GLY A 198 -16.85 18.84 23.35
C GLY A 198 -16.97 19.30 21.90
N ARG A 199 -15.86 19.65 21.23
CA ARG A 199 -15.82 19.98 19.80
C ARG A 199 -16.10 18.76 18.94
N ALA A 200 -16.57 19.01 17.72
CA ALA A 200 -16.92 17.94 16.79
C ALA A 200 -15.80 17.71 15.77
N LEU A 201 -15.25 16.50 15.75
CA LEU A 201 -14.36 16.06 14.67
C LEU A 201 -15.12 15.07 13.79
N ALA A 202 -15.14 15.30 12.49
CA ALA A 202 -15.79 14.42 11.53
C ALA A 202 -14.94 14.25 10.28
N ALA A 203 -15.23 13.21 9.51
CA ALA A 203 -14.63 13.00 8.20
C ALA A 203 -15.73 12.60 7.21
N ARG A 204 -15.76 13.21 6.02
CA ARG A 204 -16.77 12.96 4.98
C ARG A 204 -16.15 12.16 3.84
N SER A 205 -16.79 11.07 3.45
CA SER A 205 -16.28 10.22 2.37
C SER A 205 -16.21 10.99 1.06
N MET A 206 -15.08 10.83 0.38
CA MET A 206 -14.84 11.36 -0.96
C MET A 206 -15.02 10.29 -2.03
N LEU A 207 -15.43 9.07 -1.63
CA LEU A 207 -15.71 7.99 -2.57
C LEU A 207 -16.99 8.31 -3.38
N PRO A 208 -16.97 8.12 -4.70
CA PRO A 208 -18.18 8.15 -5.50
C PRO A 208 -19.10 6.98 -5.17
N THR A 209 -20.35 7.08 -5.60
CA THR A 209 -21.35 6.03 -5.44
C THR A 209 -21.10 4.81 -6.32
N ASP A 210 -20.32 4.96 -7.40
CA ASP A 210 -19.94 3.89 -8.32
C ASP A 210 -18.43 3.95 -8.58
N LEU A 211 -17.71 2.93 -8.14
CA LEU A 211 -16.26 2.81 -8.25
C LEU A 211 -15.82 2.06 -9.51
N ARG A 212 -16.73 1.59 -10.37
CA ARG A 212 -16.34 0.85 -11.59
C ARG A 212 -15.47 1.65 -12.56
N HIS A 213 -15.48 2.97 -12.44
CA HIS A 213 -14.70 3.89 -13.27
C HIS A 213 -13.38 4.35 -12.64
N ALA A 214 -13.09 3.87 -11.42
CA ALA A 214 -11.84 4.09 -10.73
C ALA A 214 -10.73 3.18 -11.28
N ASP A 215 -9.49 3.63 -11.33
CA ASP A 215 -8.34 2.88 -11.84
C ASP A 215 -8.06 1.63 -10.98
N ASP A 216 -8.13 1.78 -9.66
CA ASP A 216 -7.99 0.75 -8.62
C ASP A 216 -9.09 0.89 -7.54
N PRO A 217 -10.32 0.43 -7.84
CA PRO A 217 -11.42 0.53 -6.89
C PRO A 217 -11.25 -0.36 -5.66
N ALA A 218 -10.40 -1.39 -5.73
CA ALA A 218 -10.10 -2.24 -4.59
C ALA A 218 -9.27 -1.47 -3.55
N ALA A 219 -8.27 -0.71 -3.99
CA ALA A 219 -7.49 0.18 -3.12
C ALA A 219 -8.38 1.23 -2.45
N LEU A 220 -9.29 1.85 -3.19
CA LEU A 220 -10.24 2.84 -2.65
C LEU A 220 -11.21 2.27 -1.62
N LEU A 221 -11.67 1.03 -1.77
CA LEU A 221 -12.50 0.38 -0.75
C LEU A 221 -11.70 -0.01 0.50
N HIS A 222 -10.44 -0.41 0.33
CA HIS A 222 -9.58 -0.75 1.47
C HIS A 222 -9.18 0.52 2.25
N ALA A 223 -8.81 1.59 1.56
CA ALA A 223 -8.33 2.82 2.16
C ALA A 223 -9.18 4.02 1.71
N PRO A 224 -10.45 4.08 2.17
CA PRO A 224 -11.39 5.12 1.76
C PRO A 224 -10.89 6.53 2.13
N PRO A 225 -10.77 7.45 1.16
CA PRO A 225 -10.43 8.84 1.42
C PRO A 225 -11.61 9.57 2.05
N TYR A 226 -11.40 10.13 3.24
CA TYR A 226 -12.32 11.07 3.87
C TYR A 226 -11.70 12.45 3.97
N GLU A 227 -12.44 13.48 3.57
CA GLU A 227 -12.09 14.86 3.88
C GLU A 227 -12.36 15.14 5.36
N LEU A 228 -11.38 15.66 6.08
CA LEU A 228 -11.47 16.00 7.49
C LEU A 228 -12.27 17.29 7.70
N LEU A 229 -13.12 17.29 8.73
CA LEU A 229 -13.93 18.42 9.16
C LEU A 229 -13.72 18.67 10.65
N LEU A 230 -13.47 19.93 11.00
CA LEU A 230 -13.44 20.39 12.38
C LEU A 230 -14.60 21.35 12.61
N ASP A 231 -15.46 21.03 13.57
CA ASP A 231 -16.69 21.77 13.87
C ASP A 231 -17.58 21.94 12.61
N ASN A 232 -17.68 20.87 11.81
CA ASN A 232 -18.36 20.81 10.51
C ASN A 232 -17.78 21.73 9.41
N ARG A 233 -16.56 22.24 9.57
CA ARG A 233 -15.87 23.03 8.55
C ARG A 233 -14.81 22.18 7.85
N PRO A 234 -14.80 22.14 6.50
CA PRO A 234 -13.77 21.43 5.74
C PRO A 234 -12.37 21.96 6.03
N THR A 235 -11.39 21.06 6.14
CA THR A 235 -9.99 21.44 6.40
C THR A 235 -9.09 21.26 5.17
N ASN A 236 -9.58 20.62 4.10
CA ASN A 236 -8.81 20.17 2.93
C ASN A 236 -7.74 19.10 3.23
N PHE A 237 -7.75 18.52 4.44
CA PHE A 237 -6.91 17.38 4.80
C PHE A 237 -7.68 16.08 4.69
N PHE A 238 -6.95 14.98 4.49
CA PHE A 238 -7.54 13.68 4.20
C PHE A 238 -7.10 12.63 5.20
N VAL A 239 -8.05 11.78 5.59
CA VAL A 239 -7.85 10.69 6.54
C VAL A 239 -8.50 9.42 5.99
N CYS A 240 -8.08 8.25 6.45
CA CYS A 240 -8.76 6.98 6.17
C CYS A 240 -9.79 6.62 7.26
N ASP A 241 -9.53 7.07 8.48
CA ASP A 241 -10.26 6.72 9.70
C ASP A 241 -10.12 7.86 10.72
N LEU A 242 -10.77 7.71 11.89
CA LEU A 242 -10.62 8.61 13.03
C LEU A 242 -10.10 7.85 14.28
N ASP A 243 -9.38 6.76 14.07
CA ASP A 243 -8.90 5.90 15.18
C ASP A 243 -7.67 6.50 15.88
N ARG A 244 -6.92 7.36 15.16
CA ARG A 244 -5.71 8.02 15.66
C ARG A 244 -5.95 9.51 15.87
N VAL A 245 -6.70 9.85 16.93
CA VAL A 245 -6.99 11.23 17.32
C VAL A 245 -6.59 11.50 18.76
N ALA A 246 -5.93 12.62 19.01
CA ALA A 246 -5.66 13.12 20.35
C ALA A 246 -5.85 14.64 20.43
N GLU A 247 -6.33 15.13 21.56
CA GLU A 247 -6.52 16.56 21.85
C GLU A 247 -5.72 16.95 23.09
N SER A 248 -5.19 18.18 23.11
CA SER A 248 -4.47 18.71 24.26
C SER A 248 -5.41 18.84 25.47
N PRO A 249 -4.87 18.80 26.70
CA PRO A 249 -5.68 19.02 27.91
C PRO A 249 -6.52 20.32 27.89
N ALA A 250 -5.99 21.40 27.33
CA ALA A 250 -6.70 22.68 27.20
C ALA A 250 -7.67 22.75 26.00
N GLY A 251 -7.65 21.76 25.08
CA GLY A 251 -8.49 21.76 23.87
C GLY A 251 -8.02 22.71 22.76
N ASP A 252 -6.82 23.27 22.88
CA ASP A 252 -6.22 24.23 21.94
C ASP A 252 -5.38 23.56 20.83
N GLY A 253 -4.99 22.30 21.04
CA GLY A 253 -4.18 21.48 20.15
C GLY A 253 -4.86 20.16 19.80
N LEU A 254 -4.74 19.71 18.55
CA LEU A 254 -5.33 18.47 18.05
C LEU A 254 -4.35 17.78 17.11
N SER A 255 -4.21 16.46 17.23
CA SER A 255 -3.50 15.61 16.27
C SER A 255 -4.46 14.58 15.68
N VAL A 256 -4.35 14.36 14.36
CA VAL A 256 -5.15 13.38 13.62
C VAL A 256 -4.24 12.61 12.67
N GLY A 257 -4.26 11.28 12.73
CA GLY A 257 -3.60 10.43 11.74
C GLY A 257 -4.25 10.61 10.37
N GLY A 258 -3.43 10.89 9.36
CA GLY A 258 -3.90 11.17 8.01
C GLY A 258 -3.07 10.48 6.94
N CYS A 259 -3.34 10.83 5.70
CA CYS A 259 -2.66 10.29 4.54
C CYS A 259 -2.69 11.29 3.39
N GLN A 260 -1.69 11.15 2.52
CA GLN A 260 -1.65 11.87 1.26
C GLN A 260 -2.13 10.95 0.15
N PHE A 261 -3.10 11.42 -0.63
CA PHE A 261 -3.56 10.76 -1.84
C PHE A 261 -2.95 11.39 -3.08
N HIS A 262 -2.53 10.54 -4.02
CA HIS A 262 -2.22 10.92 -5.40
C HIS A 262 -3.14 10.12 -6.31
N GLY A 263 -4.20 10.76 -6.81
CA GLY A 263 -5.31 10.05 -7.42
C GLY A 263 -5.93 9.09 -6.40
N GLU A 264 -5.86 7.79 -6.69
CA GLU A 264 -6.50 6.73 -5.90
C GLU A 264 -5.55 6.05 -4.90
N HIS A 265 -4.26 6.38 -4.97
CA HIS A 265 -3.23 5.73 -4.17
C HIS A 265 -2.80 6.61 -3.01
N ILE A 266 -2.61 5.99 -1.85
CA ILE A 266 -1.91 6.62 -0.75
C ILE A 266 -0.41 6.60 -1.08
N VAL A 267 0.17 7.78 -1.19
CA VAL A 267 1.62 7.93 -1.43
C VAL A 267 2.39 8.02 -0.11
N ASP A 268 1.80 8.62 0.91
CA ASP A 268 2.43 8.80 2.21
C ASP A 268 1.43 8.81 3.37
N GLY A 269 1.88 8.35 4.53
CA GLY A 269 1.19 8.52 5.80
C GLY A 269 1.55 9.86 6.43
N LEU A 270 0.57 10.54 7.00
CA LEU A 270 0.72 11.87 7.60
C LEU A 270 0.17 11.91 9.04
N TYR A 271 0.56 12.93 9.78
CA TYR A 271 -0.22 13.43 10.91
C TYR A 271 -0.57 14.89 10.67
N HIS A 272 -1.86 15.21 10.76
CA HIS A 272 -2.37 16.57 10.70
C HIS A 272 -2.45 17.14 12.11
N LEU A 273 -1.80 18.28 12.32
CA LEU A 273 -1.72 18.96 13.61
C LEU A 273 -2.49 20.28 13.50
N HIS A 274 -3.40 20.53 14.44
CA HIS A 274 -4.13 21.79 14.52
C HIS A 274 -3.78 22.53 15.80
N PHE A 275 -3.45 23.81 15.67
CA PHE A 275 -3.20 24.71 16.79
C PHE A 275 -3.45 26.17 16.36
N ALA A 276 -4.00 26.98 17.27
CA ALA A 276 -4.27 28.40 17.03
C ALA A 276 -5.08 28.69 15.75
N GLY A 277 -5.98 27.78 15.35
CA GLY A 277 -6.83 27.93 14.16
C GLY A 277 -6.15 27.55 12.84
N GLU A 278 -4.89 27.10 12.88
CA GLU A 278 -4.13 26.68 11.71
C GLU A 278 -3.86 25.18 11.71
N TRP A 279 -3.68 24.63 10.52
CA TRP A 279 -3.36 23.23 10.30
C TRP A 279 -1.97 23.07 9.72
N PHE A 280 -1.27 22.06 10.21
CA PHE A 280 0.08 21.68 9.85
C PHE A 280 0.11 20.18 9.55
N SER A 281 1.12 19.71 8.83
CA SER A 281 1.31 18.28 8.57
C SER A 281 2.77 17.87 8.77
N LEU A 282 2.97 16.64 9.20
CA LEU A 282 4.27 15.98 9.24
C LEU A 282 4.14 14.56 8.70
N LEU A 283 5.23 14.02 8.18
CA LEU A 283 5.27 12.62 7.74
C LEU A 283 5.09 11.68 8.93
N SER A 284 4.34 10.59 8.74
CA SER A 284 4.18 9.55 9.76
C SER A 284 5.41 8.65 9.90
N HIS A 285 6.55 9.07 9.37
CA HIS A 285 7.83 8.39 9.46
C HIS A 285 9.00 9.39 9.45
N ALA A 286 10.15 8.96 9.96
CA ALA A 286 11.38 9.73 10.04
C ALA A 286 12.60 8.85 9.80
N HIS A 287 13.73 9.51 9.57
CA HIS A 287 14.98 8.86 9.19
C HIS A 287 16.14 9.33 10.05
N LYS A 288 17.24 8.56 10.02
CA LYS A 288 18.53 9.01 10.55
C LYS A 288 19.08 10.16 9.68
N PRO A 289 19.84 11.10 10.26
CA PRO A 289 20.58 12.09 9.48
C PRO A 289 21.52 11.42 8.46
N ALA A 290 21.62 11.99 7.25
CA ALA A 290 22.51 11.52 6.20
C ALA A 290 23.97 11.47 6.70
N GLY A 291 24.67 10.35 6.46
CA GLY A 291 26.06 10.14 6.87
C GLY A 291 26.30 9.25 8.10
N GLY A 292 25.24 8.72 8.72
CA GLY A 292 25.37 7.69 9.77
C GLY A 292 25.77 6.32 9.20
N ARG A 293 26.66 5.58 9.89
CA ARG A 293 26.87 4.15 9.57
C ARG A 293 25.65 3.34 10.00
N GLY A 294 24.89 2.82 9.05
CA GLY A 294 23.75 1.92 9.26
C GLY A 294 22.83 1.92 8.04
N SER A 295 22.06 0.86 7.82
CA SER A 295 21.01 0.85 6.80
C SER A 295 20.00 1.97 7.05
N ASP A 296 19.31 2.42 5.98
CA ASP A 296 18.19 3.37 5.96
C ASP A 296 17.00 2.86 6.79
N SER A 297 17.19 2.84 8.10
CA SER A 297 16.18 2.41 9.05
C SER A 297 15.12 3.51 9.08
N THR A 298 13.91 3.17 8.65
CA THR A 298 12.74 4.06 8.74
C THR A 298 12.11 3.89 10.11
N PHE A 299 11.83 5.01 10.78
CA PHE A 299 11.17 5.06 12.10
C PHE A 299 9.76 5.56 11.89
N PHE A 300 8.74 4.79 12.27
CA PHE A 300 7.35 5.17 12.07
C PHE A 300 6.79 5.85 13.32
N VAL A 301 5.93 6.84 13.12
CA VAL A 301 5.22 7.50 14.22
C VAL A 301 4.17 6.54 14.77
N GLU A 302 4.34 6.14 16.03
CA GLU A 302 3.36 5.32 16.76
C GLU A 302 2.21 6.19 17.26
N ARG A 303 2.53 7.36 17.83
CA ARG A 303 1.57 8.26 18.44
C ARG A 303 2.04 9.72 18.43
N VAL A 304 1.09 10.64 18.34
CA VAL A 304 1.34 12.08 18.49
C VAL A 304 0.44 12.64 19.58
N GLU A 305 1.01 12.98 20.72
CA GLU A 305 0.31 13.57 21.86
C GLU A 305 0.43 15.10 21.85
N PRO A 306 -0.66 15.84 21.55
CA PRO A 306 -0.68 17.28 21.75
C PRO A 306 -0.60 17.62 23.23
N GLN A 307 0.15 18.69 23.51
CA GLN A 307 0.24 19.38 24.79
C GLN A 307 -0.32 20.80 24.60
N ASP A 308 -0.55 21.48 25.71
CA ASP A 308 -1.04 22.87 25.67
C ASP A 308 -0.01 23.80 25.01
N GLY A 309 -0.48 24.88 24.38
CA GLY A 309 0.39 25.90 23.82
C GLY A 309 1.15 25.47 22.56
N GLY A 310 0.64 24.50 21.80
CA GLY A 310 1.15 24.15 20.47
C GLY A 310 2.42 23.28 20.49
N VAL A 311 2.62 22.53 21.57
CA VAL A 311 3.69 21.55 21.73
C VAL A 311 3.14 20.15 21.48
N PHE A 312 3.86 19.31 20.74
CA PHE A 312 3.44 17.95 20.38
C PHE A 312 4.56 16.97 20.72
N VAL A 313 4.22 15.91 21.44
CA VAL A 313 5.16 14.83 21.78
C VAL A 313 4.89 13.67 20.83
N ILE A 314 5.89 13.35 20.02
CA ILE A 314 5.84 12.29 19.01
C ILE A 314 6.58 11.08 19.57
N GLU A 315 5.89 9.95 19.63
CA GLU A 315 6.44 8.66 20.05
C GLU A 315 6.71 7.80 18.81
N TRP A 316 7.93 7.28 18.73
CA TRP A 316 8.42 6.54 17.58
C TRP A 316 8.51 5.06 17.87
N ASP A 317 8.18 4.26 16.87
CA ASP A 317 8.52 2.85 16.84
C ASP A 317 9.33 2.50 15.59
N ALA A 318 10.43 1.79 15.78
CA ALA A 318 11.15 1.14 14.69
C ALA A 318 10.86 -0.34 14.77
N TYR A 319 10.03 -0.81 13.85
CA TYR A 319 9.93 -2.23 13.58
C TYR A 319 10.71 -2.59 12.31
N GLY A 320 11.41 -3.71 12.38
CA GLY A 320 11.83 -4.43 11.17
C GLY A 320 10.67 -5.29 10.66
N ALA A 321 10.56 -5.45 9.35
CA ALA A 321 9.76 -6.51 8.76
C ALA A 321 10.65 -7.76 8.63
N GLY A 322 10.50 -8.71 9.56
CA GLY A 322 11.16 -10.01 9.51
C GLY A 322 10.29 -11.08 8.85
N LEU A 323 10.88 -12.24 8.60
CA LEU A 323 10.19 -13.40 8.02
C LEU A 323 8.99 -13.89 8.88
N GLY A 324 8.94 -13.51 10.16
CA GLY A 324 7.85 -13.82 11.10
C GLY A 324 6.93 -12.65 11.44
N GLY A 325 7.02 -11.52 10.72
CA GLY A 325 6.26 -10.30 11.01
C GLY A 325 7.10 -9.21 11.69
N ARG A 326 6.50 -8.45 12.61
CA ARG A 326 7.13 -7.32 13.29
C ARG A 326 8.30 -7.79 14.17
N GLU A 327 9.53 -7.46 13.79
CA GLU A 327 10.73 -7.74 14.58
C GLU A 327 10.96 -6.70 15.69
N ALA A 328 11.87 -7.02 16.61
CA ALA A 328 12.12 -6.29 17.85
C ALA A 328 12.44 -4.80 17.62
N ARG A 329 11.96 -3.97 18.56
CA ARG A 329 12.13 -2.52 18.58
C ARG A 329 13.60 -2.14 18.54
N VAL A 330 14.00 -1.38 17.52
CA VAL A 330 15.32 -0.72 17.51
C VAL A 330 15.18 0.62 18.23
N ALA A 331 16.08 0.94 19.15
CA ALA A 331 16.08 2.24 19.81
C ALA A 331 16.26 3.36 18.77
N ALA A 332 15.50 4.45 18.92
CA ALA A 332 15.63 5.61 18.05
C ALA A 332 17.06 6.18 18.15
N PRO A 333 17.66 6.61 17.02
CA PRO A 333 18.94 7.31 17.02
C PRO A 333 18.81 8.63 17.78
N PRO A 334 19.90 9.20 18.33
CA PRO A 334 19.84 10.43 19.13
C PRO A 334 19.18 11.62 18.44
N VAL A 335 19.16 11.63 17.10
CA VAL A 335 18.50 12.64 16.28
C VAL A 335 17.75 11.94 15.16
N LEU A 336 16.52 12.38 14.91
CA LEU A 336 15.70 11.98 13.76
C LEU A 336 15.46 13.19 12.85
N VAL A 337 15.32 12.91 11.56
CA VAL A 337 14.99 13.89 10.52
C VAL A 337 13.57 13.62 10.05
N ILE A 338 12.71 14.63 10.12
CA ILE A 338 11.30 14.55 9.73
C ILE A 338 10.89 15.73 8.86
N ALA A 339 10.20 15.47 7.75
CA ALA A 339 9.64 16.53 6.92
C ALA A 339 8.36 17.09 7.56
N VAL A 340 8.18 18.41 7.42
CA VAL A 340 7.04 19.15 7.98
C VAL A 340 6.53 20.19 7.00
N SER A 341 5.23 20.49 7.04
CA SER A 341 4.57 21.36 6.05
C SER A 341 4.90 22.85 6.17
N TRP A 342 5.50 23.27 7.28
CA TRP A 342 5.77 24.69 7.58
C TRP A 342 7.25 25.08 7.44
N GLN A 343 8.12 24.16 7.03
CA GLN A 343 9.51 24.44 6.72
C GLN A 343 9.90 23.77 5.42
N GLU A 344 10.73 24.45 4.62
CA GLU A 344 11.29 23.85 3.41
C GLU A 344 12.31 22.76 3.73
N LEU A 345 13.02 22.89 4.86
CA LEU A 345 14.00 21.92 5.33
C LEU A 345 13.37 21.02 6.38
N PRO A 346 13.62 19.69 6.34
CA PRO A 346 13.22 18.78 7.40
C PRO A 346 13.76 19.20 8.77
N LEU A 347 12.95 19.00 9.80
CA LEU A 347 13.37 19.22 11.18
C LEU A 347 14.35 18.14 11.61
N GLN A 348 15.45 18.57 12.24
CA GLN A 348 16.34 17.67 12.98
C GLN A 348 15.97 17.73 14.45
N LEU A 349 15.45 16.62 14.97
CA LEU A 349 14.84 16.59 16.28
C LEU A 349 15.58 15.64 17.21
N PRO A 350 16.02 16.12 18.38
CA PRO A 350 16.66 15.27 19.36
C PRO A 350 15.63 14.27 19.92
N THR A 351 16.03 13.01 20.00
CA THR A 351 15.21 11.95 20.59
C THR A 351 15.62 11.69 22.02
N ALA A 352 14.65 11.53 22.91
CA ALA A 352 14.87 11.00 24.25
C ALA A 352 13.81 9.92 24.52
N ASN A 353 14.23 8.71 24.89
CA ASN A 353 13.33 7.57 25.15
C ASN A 353 12.34 7.29 23.99
N ASN A 354 12.82 7.29 22.75
CA ASN A 354 12.01 7.15 21.52
C ASN A 354 10.93 8.25 21.37
N ARG A 355 11.08 9.38 22.05
CA ARG A 355 10.18 10.52 21.94
C ARG A 355 10.90 11.74 21.43
N VAL A 356 10.14 12.55 20.71
CA VAL A 356 10.57 13.82 20.15
C VAL A 356 9.54 14.87 20.49
N THR A 357 9.99 16.08 20.81
CA THR A 357 9.10 17.22 21.00
C THR A 357 9.17 18.12 19.77
N VAL A 358 8.00 18.41 19.19
CA VAL A 358 7.82 19.39 18.12
C VAL A 358 7.03 20.57 18.67
N ARG A 359 7.42 21.77 18.29
CA ARG A 359 6.70 23.00 18.60
C ARG A 359 6.24 23.65 17.30
N LEU A 360 4.96 23.95 17.21
CA LEU A 360 4.38 24.58 16.02
C LEU A 360 4.76 26.08 15.92
N PRO A 361 4.79 26.68 14.72
CA PRO A 361 5.25 28.06 14.51
C PRO A 361 4.59 29.13 15.39
N ASN A 362 3.31 28.96 15.72
CA ASN A 362 2.53 29.95 16.47
C ASN A 362 2.52 29.70 17.99
N ALA A 363 3.23 28.68 18.45
CA ALA A 363 3.38 28.40 19.87
C ALA A 363 4.25 29.49 20.54
N THR A 364 3.70 30.17 21.54
CA THR A 364 4.50 31.10 22.36
C THR A 364 5.52 30.31 23.19
N ALA A 365 6.73 30.87 23.33
CA ALA A 365 7.92 30.21 23.86
C ALA A 365 7.78 29.68 25.29
#